data_AF-I9AIQ0-F1
#
_entry.id   AF-I9AIQ0-F1
#
_cell.length_a   1.000
_cell.length_b   1.000
_cell.length_c   1.000
_cell.angle_alpha   90.00
_cell.angle_beta   90.00
_cell.angle_gamma   90.00
#
_symmetry.space_group_name_H-M   'P 1'
#
loop_
_entity.id
_entity.type
_entity.pdbx_description
1 polymer ?
#
loop_
_entity_poly.entity_id
_entity_poly.type
_entity_poly.pdbx_seq_one_letter_code
_entity_poly.pdbx_strand_id
1 'polypeptide(L)'
;MKQIVRYCLTALLILGGCTNETVLLPSSSSPSDTDTGGRTPLIIRATASGFINAGQPGDSPTTRTPVEDGLATKFQPGDAIGIFCVRTDEHTNEYISEDIKNLKLVYTQTSDGTGIWTTEEGTDGPVYYTDAQTYVAYSPYQADLGTNARNEEEIKEILRLQIAPEADQSTPEKYAKSDLMIASATPLANASGQQMLTLNFQHEYALIVVKPMESISYVPPAGETGFSYHSQAKTWVIDKNLVTPIGDPKMQIYGFGTACEMEDGSFRVLTGTGYSDASIQCRYITDNGGLLPVDATGITYSSGFYPNRRYTLEVHPLQMNREQERTLQPGDFVFQHNGKIEIYPNDGTVDPNGKIPDYDKAVGIVVTCDPARMTNADKASGWNHAYVMGLELLPGSLIRWGNENTPTSSLPTISGPEAGNDMNGYTYTETVLGKSDLSSFPIFAAIKTYRDGHTIPSGVSRSLWFIPSIGQWFDIATNIMGRSPADFESVSDAAWSDQTNAREMYKRIDSLFDKVGKTFLSNDGQINILWTSSQDSSPSWAWTFMGISTATPTVMFTGQPKTMDTYGCTITAHPFFAF
;
A
#
# COMPACT_ATOMS: atom_id res chain seq x y z
N MET A 1 14.17 -7.79 -53.26
CA MET A 1 12.75 -8.05 -53.63
C MET A 1 11.89 -7.86 -52.38
N LYS A 2 10.62 -7.49 -52.50
CA LYS A 2 9.81 -6.97 -51.38
C LYS A 2 9.55 -8.04 -50.30
N GLN A 3 9.74 -7.70 -49.02
CA GLN A 3 8.59 -7.58 -48.10
C GLN A 3 8.91 -6.71 -46.88
N ILE A 4 7.96 -5.85 -46.53
CA ILE A 4 7.98 -4.95 -45.39
C ILE A 4 7.04 -5.55 -44.34
N VAL A 5 7.52 -5.72 -43.10
CA VAL A 5 6.65 -5.85 -41.93
C VAL A 5 7.05 -4.76 -40.95
N ARG A 6 6.05 -4.05 -40.43
CA ARG A 6 6.20 -2.78 -39.71
C ARG A 6 6.60 -3.03 -38.26
N TYR A 7 7.40 -2.13 -37.72
CA TYR A 7 7.45 -1.91 -36.27
C TYR A 7 6.04 -1.51 -35.80
N CYS A 8 5.42 -2.33 -34.95
CA CYS A 8 4.24 -1.91 -34.22
C CYS A 8 4.69 -0.95 -33.12
N LEU A 9 4.37 0.33 -33.29
CA LEU A 9 4.53 1.36 -32.27
C LEU A 9 3.60 1.00 -31.11
N THR A 10 4.15 0.55 -29.98
CA THR A 10 3.37 0.27 -28.78
C THR A 10 2.89 1.60 -28.19
N ALA A 11 1.69 2.03 -28.60
CA ALA A 11 1.04 3.19 -28.01
C ALA A 11 0.81 2.90 -26.52
N LEU A 12 1.47 3.68 -25.66
CA LEU A 12 1.28 3.58 -24.21
C LEU A 12 -0.14 4.06 -23.90
N LEU A 13 -1.04 3.13 -23.57
CA LEU A 13 -2.38 3.42 -23.11
C LEU A 13 -2.29 4.09 -21.73
N ILE A 14 -2.19 5.42 -21.74
CA ILE A 14 -2.47 6.24 -20.55
C ILE A 14 -3.97 6.10 -20.30
N LEU A 15 -4.33 5.28 -19.32
CA LEU A 15 -5.70 5.12 -18.84
C LEU A 15 -6.11 6.37 -18.05
N GLY A 16 -6.36 7.47 -18.77
CA GLY A 16 -7.22 8.53 -18.27
C GLY A 16 -8.65 8.01 -18.17
N GLY A 17 -9.33 8.29 -17.06
CA GLY A 17 -10.71 7.85 -16.84
C GLY A 17 -11.67 8.57 -17.78
N CYS A 18 -12.02 7.93 -18.90
CA CYS A 18 -13.05 8.44 -19.81
C CYS A 18 -14.42 8.46 -19.13
N THR A 19 -15.01 9.63 -18.98
CA THR A 19 -16.47 9.78 -18.88
C THR A 19 -17.11 9.42 -20.22
N ASN A 20 -18.15 8.58 -20.20
CA ASN A 20 -18.99 8.37 -21.38
C ASN A 20 -19.97 9.55 -21.49
N GLU A 21 -19.67 10.48 -22.39
CA GLU A 21 -20.42 11.73 -22.58
C GLU A 21 -21.08 11.73 -23.97
N THR A 22 -22.40 11.94 -24.02
CA THR A 22 -23.21 11.74 -25.24
C THR A 22 -24.21 12.88 -25.45
N VAL A 23 -24.78 12.91 -26.65
CA VAL A 23 -25.27 14.10 -27.37
C VAL A 23 -26.68 14.54 -26.95
N LEU A 24 -26.90 15.86 -26.85
CA LEU A 24 -28.21 16.45 -27.09
C LEU A 24 -28.36 16.82 -28.58
N LEU A 25 -29.22 16.09 -29.27
CA LEU A 25 -29.91 16.60 -30.46
C LEU A 25 -31.24 17.21 -29.99
N PRO A 26 -31.73 18.31 -30.59
CA PRO A 26 -33.07 18.79 -30.32
C PRO A 26 -34.10 17.68 -30.63
N SER A 27 -35.12 17.57 -29.78
CA SER A 27 -36.11 16.49 -29.83
C SER A 27 -36.95 16.53 -31.12
N SER A 28 -36.68 15.57 -32.02
CA SER A 28 -37.58 15.05 -33.06
C SER A 28 -38.63 16.02 -33.63
N SER A 29 -38.17 17.07 -34.30
CA SER A 29 -38.74 17.46 -35.59
C SER A 29 -37.60 17.47 -36.61
N SER A 30 -37.83 16.93 -37.81
CA SER A 30 -36.86 17.06 -38.89
C SER A 30 -36.61 18.55 -39.12
N PRO A 31 -35.36 19.03 -39.18
CA PRO A 31 -35.11 20.37 -39.66
C PRO A 31 -35.58 20.41 -41.11
N SER A 32 -36.69 21.09 -41.37
CA SER A 32 -36.87 21.74 -42.66
C SER A 32 -35.67 22.67 -42.85
N ASP A 33 -35.04 22.58 -44.01
CA ASP A 33 -33.68 23.05 -44.34
C ASP A 33 -33.56 24.60 -44.43
N THR A 34 -34.12 25.31 -43.43
CA THR A 34 -34.42 26.75 -43.54
C THR A 34 -34.30 27.57 -42.26
N ASP A 35 -33.90 27.02 -41.09
CA ASP A 35 -33.91 27.82 -39.84
C ASP A 35 -32.76 27.59 -38.83
N THR A 36 -31.64 26.97 -39.24
CA THR A 36 -30.41 26.87 -38.42
C THR A 36 -29.14 27.36 -39.13
N GLY A 37 -29.29 28.03 -40.28
CA GLY A 37 -28.18 28.70 -40.99
C GLY A 37 -27.00 27.80 -41.39
N GLY A 38 -27.17 26.48 -41.42
CA GLY A 38 -26.13 25.51 -41.77
C GLY A 38 -25.05 25.29 -40.70
N ARG A 39 -25.28 25.67 -39.43
CA ARG A 39 -24.28 25.53 -38.35
C ARG A 39 -24.33 24.15 -37.66
N THR A 40 -23.17 23.57 -37.39
CA THR A 40 -23.02 22.27 -36.71
C THR A 40 -22.77 22.46 -35.22
N PRO A 41 -23.58 21.88 -34.30
CA PRO A 41 -23.33 21.95 -32.86
C PRO A 41 -22.04 21.26 -32.43
N LEU A 42 -21.37 21.81 -31.40
CA LEU A 42 -20.25 21.18 -30.71
C LEU A 42 -20.73 20.24 -29.60
N ILE A 43 -20.14 19.04 -29.55
CA ILE A 43 -20.23 18.13 -28.42
C ILE A 43 -19.13 18.52 -27.43
N ILE A 44 -19.50 19.08 -26.28
CA ILE A 44 -18.53 19.47 -25.25
C ILE A 44 -18.28 18.28 -24.33
N ARG A 45 -16.99 17.99 -24.13
CA ARG A 45 -16.48 16.99 -23.18
C ARG A 45 -15.52 17.65 -22.22
N ALA A 46 -15.57 17.29 -20.93
CA ALA A 46 -14.75 17.93 -19.91
C ALA A 46 -14.15 16.92 -18.93
N THR A 47 -12.82 16.91 -18.83
CA THR A 47 -12.10 16.14 -17.81
C THR A 47 -11.28 17.08 -16.95
N ALA A 48 -11.13 16.78 -15.66
CA ALA A 48 -10.25 17.52 -14.75
C ALA A 48 -9.09 16.63 -14.29
N SER A 49 -7.87 17.12 -14.51
CA SER A 49 -6.63 16.45 -14.12
C SER A 49 -6.39 16.68 -12.64
N GLY A 50 -6.22 15.61 -11.85
CA GLY A 50 -5.79 15.76 -10.45
C GLY A 50 -4.33 16.23 -10.33
N PHE A 51 -4.01 16.88 -9.22
CA PHE A 51 -2.65 17.34 -8.91
C PHE A 51 -1.57 16.26 -9.04
N ILE A 52 -0.43 16.64 -9.64
CA ILE A 52 0.75 15.78 -9.79
C ILE A 52 1.58 15.83 -8.49
N ASN A 53 2.14 14.70 -8.04
CA ASN A 53 3.10 14.72 -6.94
C ASN A 53 4.33 15.55 -7.29
N ALA A 54 4.70 16.52 -6.45
CA ALA A 54 6.03 17.10 -6.49
C ALA A 54 7.06 16.08 -5.98
N GLY A 55 7.50 15.21 -6.86
CA GLY A 55 8.29 14.04 -6.49
C GLY A 55 9.64 14.36 -5.84
N GLN A 56 9.93 13.60 -4.76
CA GLN A 56 11.22 12.93 -4.67
C GLN A 56 11.43 12.08 -5.95
N PRO A 57 12.68 11.79 -6.39
CA PRO A 57 12.91 11.15 -7.68
C PRO A 57 12.33 9.72 -7.74
N GLY A 58 11.28 9.50 -8.52
CA GLY A 58 10.75 8.17 -8.83
C GLY A 58 9.23 8.04 -8.91
N ASP A 59 8.47 8.96 -8.29
CA ASP A 59 7.02 8.79 -8.17
C ASP A 59 6.22 9.21 -9.42
N SER A 60 5.35 8.30 -9.87
CA SER A 60 4.27 8.61 -10.81
C SER A 60 3.21 9.52 -10.16
N PRO A 61 2.38 10.25 -10.95
CA PRO A 61 1.26 11.02 -10.42
C PRO A 61 0.28 10.11 -9.65
N THR A 62 -0.09 10.46 -8.41
CA THR A 62 -1.17 9.78 -7.69
C THR A 62 -2.34 10.73 -7.41
N THR A 63 -3.45 10.46 -8.09
CA THR A 63 -4.75 11.13 -7.92
C THR A 63 -5.36 10.89 -6.52
N ARG A 64 -6.21 11.84 -6.05
CA ARG A 64 -7.20 11.81 -4.93
C ARG A 64 -7.18 13.09 -4.05
N THR A 65 -8.25 13.56 -3.39
CA THR A 65 -9.65 13.90 -3.81
C THR A 65 -10.39 14.72 -2.73
N PRO A 66 -11.51 15.42 -3.04
CA PRO A 66 -12.86 14.91 -2.71
C PRO A 66 -13.92 15.21 -3.80
N VAL A 67 -14.95 14.40 -4.08
CA VAL A 67 -15.43 13.12 -3.53
C VAL A 67 -15.10 11.99 -4.51
N GLU A 68 -14.57 10.85 -4.04
CA GLU A 68 -14.20 9.74 -4.93
C GLU A 68 -14.54 8.36 -4.39
N ASP A 69 -15.48 7.72 -5.08
CA ASP A 69 -15.22 6.35 -5.54
C ASP A 69 -14.23 6.45 -6.72
N GLY A 70 -13.01 5.97 -6.48
CA GLY A 70 -11.77 6.53 -7.04
C GLY A 70 -11.64 6.54 -8.57
N LEU A 71 -11.10 7.63 -9.14
CA LEU A 71 -10.11 7.69 -10.26
C LEU A 71 -10.09 9.01 -11.08
N ALA A 72 -10.90 10.02 -10.77
CA ALA A 72 -10.78 11.39 -11.31
C ALA A 72 -11.54 12.43 -10.47
N THR A 73 -11.12 13.69 -10.55
CA THR A 73 -11.98 14.84 -10.22
C THR A 73 -13.16 14.83 -11.20
N LYS A 74 -14.32 14.34 -10.76
CA LYS A 74 -15.54 14.22 -11.57
C LYS A 74 -16.43 15.43 -11.30
N PHE A 75 -16.80 16.16 -12.36
CA PHE A 75 -17.85 17.17 -12.29
C PHE A 75 -19.16 16.54 -11.77
N GLN A 76 -19.84 17.24 -10.87
CA GLN A 76 -21.09 16.85 -10.24
C GLN A 76 -22.26 17.66 -10.82
N PRO A 77 -23.50 17.11 -10.83
CA PRO A 77 -24.67 17.86 -11.29
C PRO A 77 -24.83 19.20 -10.56
N GLY A 78 -24.78 20.30 -11.32
CA GLY A 78 -24.78 21.67 -10.79
C GLY A 78 -23.44 22.41 -10.89
N ASP A 79 -22.32 21.71 -11.13
CA ASP A 79 -21.04 22.35 -11.41
C ASP A 79 -21.12 23.22 -12.68
N ALA A 80 -20.43 24.36 -12.68
CA ALA A 80 -20.50 25.31 -13.78
C ALA A 80 -19.11 25.77 -14.23
N ILE A 81 -18.94 25.86 -15.56
CA ILE A 81 -17.75 26.39 -16.23
C ILE A 81 -18.13 27.62 -17.06
N GLY A 82 -17.19 28.55 -17.22
CA GLY A 82 -17.29 29.62 -18.21
C GLY A 82 -16.46 29.28 -19.44
N ILE A 83 -16.99 29.52 -20.63
CA ILE A 83 -16.29 29.30 -21.90
C ILE A 83 -16.17 30.59 -22.73
N PHE A 84 -15.01 30.75 -23.37
CA PHE A 84 -14.66 31.79 -24.32
C PHE A 84 -14.30 31.18 -25.67
N CYS A 85 -14.72 31.83 -26.76
CA CYS A 85 -14.31 31.48 -28.11
C CYS A 85 -13.38 32.57 -28.67
N VAL A 86 -12.13 32.21 -28.97
CA VAL A 86 -11.18 33.09 -29.66
C VAL A 86 -11.27 32.82 -31.17
N ARG A 87 -11.43 33.88 -31.96
CA ARG A 87 -11.52 33.85 -33.43
C ARG A 87 -10.53 34.85 -34.02
N THR A 88 -10.19 34.67 -35.30
CA THR A 88 -9.36 35.62 -36.05
C THR A 88 -10.20 36.41 -37.04
N ASP A 89 -9.93 37.71 -37.20
CA ASP A 89 -10.53 38.51 -38.25
C ASP A 89 -9.87 38.25 -39.64
N GLU A 90 -10.37 38.90 -40.69
CA GLU A 90 -9.82 38.80 -42.05
C GLU A 90 -8.37 39.33 -42.18
N HIS A 91 -7.87 40.04 -41.16
CA HIS A 91 -6.51 40.57 -41.05
C HIS A 91 -5.63 39.73 -40.09
N THR A 92 -6.11 38.56 -39.65
CA THR A 92 -5.47 37.63 -38.69
C THR A 92 -5.32 38.14 -37.25
N ASN A 93 -6.04 39.20 -36.85
CA ASN A 93 -6.09 39.64 -35.45
C ASN A 93 -7.01 38.74 -34.64
N GLU A 94 -6.56 38.30 -33.46
CA GLU A 94 -7.39 37.55 -32.51
C GLU A 94 -8.38 38.46 -31.78
N TYR A 95 -9.60 37.97 -31.59
CA TYR A 95 -10.66 38.60 -30.78
C TYR A 95 -11.54 37.54 -30.11
N ILE A 96 -12.19 37.91 -29.01
CA ILE A 96 -13.20 37.07 -28.35
C ILE A 96 -14.56 37.28 -29.02
N SER A 97 -15.23 36.19 -29.39
CA SER A 97 -16.58 36.23 -29.95
C SER A 97 -17.59 36.61 -28.86
N GLU A 98 -18.32 37.72 -29.02
CA GLU A 98 -19.31 38.17 -28.02
C GLU A 98 -20.41 37.12 -27.73
N ASP A 99 -20.81 36.32 -28.73
CA ASP A 99 -21.76 35.20 -28.56
C ASP A 99 -21.25 34.09 -27.61
N ILE A 100 -19.94 33.99 -27.40
CA ILE A 100 -19.30 33.02 -26.49
C ILE A 100 -18.20 33.76 -25.72
N LYS A 101 -18.65 34.66 -24.84
CA LYS A 101 -17.83 35.46 -23.96
C LYS A 101 -18.29 35.24 -22.53
N ASN A 102 -17.53 34.46 -21.77
CA ASN A 102 -17.91 33.96 -20.45
C ASN A 102 -19.27 33.22 -20.48
N LEU A 103 -19.55 32.45 -21.54
CA LEU A 103 -20.79 31.70 -21.63
C LEU A 103 -20.80 30.63 -20.53
N LYS A 104 -21.84 30.63 -19.71
CA LYS A 104 -22.03 29.65 -18.64
C LYS A 104 -22.49 28.31 -19.22
N LEU A 105 -21.80 27.25 -18.86
CA LEU A 105 -22.24 25.87 -19.07
C LEU A 105 -22.38 25.19 -17.71
N VAL A 106 -23.48 24.47 -17.50
CA VAL A 106 -23.77 23.72 -16.28
C VAL A 106 -23.70 22.23 -16.58
N TYR A 107 -23.02 21.47 -15.73
CA TYR A 107 -22.98 20.02 -15.81
C TYR A 107 -24.27 19.42 -15.26
N THR A 108 -24.84 18.51 -16.04
CA THR A 108 -26.01 17.71 -15.71
C THR A 108 -25.70 16.24 -15.98
N GLN A 109 -26.49 15.34 -15.41
CA GLN A 109 -26.32 13.91 -15.64
C GLN A 109 -27.67 13.28 -15.98
N THR A 110 -27.71 12.48 -17.05
CA THR A 110 -28.89 11.70 -17.42
C THR A 110 -29.06 10.47 -16.53
N SER A 111 -30.25 9.86 -16.58
CA SER A 111 -30.60 8.70 -15.74
C SER A 111 -29.78 7.43 -15.99
N ASP A 112 -29.01 7.37 -17.08
CA ASP A 112 -28.04 6.32 -17.41
C ASP A 112 -26.61 6.63 -16.92
N GLY A 113 -26.40 7.78 -16.28
CA GLY A 113 -25.10 8.22 -15.77
C GLY A 113 -24.24 9.01 -16.76
N THR A 114 -24.70 9.26 -17.99
CA THR A 114 -23.98 10.10 -18.96
C THR A 114 -23.96 11.57 -18.54
N GLY A 115 -22.77 12.18 -18.58
CA GLY A 115 -22.58 13.61 -18.31
C GLY A 115 -22.90 14.48 -19.52
N ILE A 116 -23.56 15.62 -19.30
CA ILE A 116 -23.97 16.58 -20.34
C ILE A 116 -23.75 18.02 -19.83
N TRP A 117 -23.07 18.83 -20.64
CA TRP A 117 -22.94 20.28 -20.43
C TRP A 117 -24.03 21.03 -21.19
N THR A 118 -24.81 21.84 -20.49
CA THR A 118 -25.91 22.63 -21.07
C THR A 118 -25.75 24.12 -20.77
N THR A 119 -26.21 24.98 -21.68
CA THR A 119 -26.42 26.40 -21.38
C THR A 119 -27.59 26.59 -20.39
N GLU A 120 -27.73 27.77 -19.80
CA GLU A 120 -28.84 28.09 -18.88
C GLU A 120 -30.14 28.35 -19.66
N GLU A 121 -31.28 27.91 -19.12
CA GLU A 121 -32.59 28.08 -19.78
C GLU A 121 -32.85 29.55 -20.14
N GLY A 122 -33.18 29.81 -21.41
CA GLY A 122 -33.41 31.15 -21.93
C GLY A 122 -32.18 31.84 -22.52
N THR A 123 -31.02 31.17 -22.61
CA THR A 123 -29.90 31.60 -23.47
C THR A 123 -29.87 30.80 -24.77
N ASP A 124 -29.77 31.48 -25.91
CA ASP A 124 -30.08 30.92 -27.24
C ASP A 124 -29.07 29.87 -27.74
N GLY A 125 -29.42 28.59 -27.56
CA GLY A 125 -28.98 27.48 -28.41
C GLY A 125 -27.60 26.85 -28.14
N PRO A 126 -27.31 25.70 -28.78
CA PRO A 126 -26.03 25.02 -28.69
C PRO A 126 -24.80 25.89 -29.02
N VAL A 127 -23.63 25.44 -28.57
CA VAL A 127 -22.35 26.06 -28.97
C VAL A 127 -22.04 25.68 -30.43
N TYR A 128 -21.94 26.67 -31.34
CA TYR A 128 -21.97 26.44 -32.80
C TYR A 128 -20.66 26.69 -33.59
N TYR A 129 -19.64 27.33 -33.01
CA TYR A 129 -18.51 27.88 -33.80
C TYR A 129 -17.39 26.86 -34.04
N THR A 130 -17.41 26.25 -35.23
CA THR A 130 -16.39 25.28 -35.68
C THR A 130 -15.17 25.93 -36.34
N ASP A 131 -15.19 27.26 -36.51
CA ASP A 131 -14.13 28.10 -37.08
C ASP A 131 -13.31 28.85 -36.00
N ALA A 132 -13.45 28.45 -34.73
CA ALA A 132 -12.67 28.99 -33.62
C ALA A 132 -11.17 28.67 -33.78
N GLN A 133 -10.32 29.64 -33.46
CA GLN A 133 -8.88 29.43 -33.32
C GLN A 133 -8.61 28.53 -32.10
N THR A 134 -9.24 28.87 -30.98
CA THR A 134 -9.15 28.12 -29.71
C THR A 134 -10.36 28.47 -28.83
N TYR A 135 -10.79 27.50 -28.05
CA TYR A 135 -11.71 27.70 -26.93
C TYR A 135 -10.94 27.68 -25.63
N VAL A 136 -11.22 28.65 -24.75
CA VAL A 136 -10.69 28.66 -23.38
C VAL A 136 -11.87 28.48 -22.42
N ALA A 137 -11.80 27.46 -21.57
CA ALA A 137 -12.79 27.21 -20.54
C ALA A 137 -12.16 27.23 -19.15
N TYR A 138 -12.91 27.66 -18.14
CA TYR A 138 -12.44 27.72 -16.76
C TYR A 138 -13.50 27.25 -15.77
N SER A 139 -13.04 26.77 -14.61
CA SER A 139 -13.85 26.39 -13.45
C SER A 139 -13.20 26.95 -12.19
N PRO A 140 -13.97 27.33 -11.15
CA PRO A 140 -15.42 27.46 -11.12
C PRO A 140 -15.91 28.73 -11.86
N TYR A 141 -17.09 28.66 -12.48
CA TYR A 141 -17.70 29.79 -13.18
C TYR A 141 -17.94 31.02 -12.28
N GLN A 142 -17.67 32.22 -12.81
CA GLN A 142 -18.06 33.49 -12.21
C GLN A 142 -18.86 34.34 -13.20
N ALA A 143 -20.01 34.87 -12.78
CA ALA A 143 -20.90 35.64 -13.66
C ALA A 143 -20.30 37.01 -14.05
N ASP A 144 -19.73 37.72 -13.07
CA ASP A 144 -19.27 39.11 -13.23
C ASP A 144 -17.83 39.23 -13.79
N LEU A 145 -17.36 38.22 -14.54
CA LEU A 145 -15.98 38.17 -15.07
C LEU A 145 -15.78 39.13 -16.25
N GLY A 146 -15.69 40.43 -15.95
CA GLY A 146 -15.43 41.48 -16.92
C GLY A 146 -14.04 41.32 -17.56
N THR A 147 -13.99 41.26 -18.89
CA THR A 147 -12.74 41.07 -19.65
C THR A 147 -12.68 41.92 -20.92
N ASN A 148 -11.49 42.48 -21.17
CA ASN A 148 -11.10 43.15 -22.42
C ASN A 148 -10.08 42.32 -23.23
N ALA A 149 -9.88 41.04 -22.85
CA ALA A 149 -8.94 40.15 -23.51
C ALA A 149 -9.31 39.90 -24.98
N ARG A 150 -8.29 39.55 -25.77
CA ARG A 150 -8.38 39.36 -27.22
C ARG A 150 -7.94 37.95 -27.66
N ASN A 151 -7.05 37.34 -26.89
CA ASN A 151 -6.42 36.06 -27.18
C ASN A 151 -6.44 35.12 -25.97
N GLU A 152 -5.98 33.88 -26.16
CA GLU A 152 -5.98 32.83 -25.13
C GLU A 152 -5.18 33.20 -23.87
N GLU A 153 -4.01 33.83 -23.99
CA GLU A 153 -3.17 34.12 -22.82
C GLU A 153 -3.73 35.30 -22.02
N GLU A 154 -4.23 36.35 -22.67
CA GLU A 154 -4.92 37.46 -21.98
C GLU A 154 -6.16 36.97 -21.19
N ILE A 155 -6.88 35.95 -21.69
CA ILE A 155 -7.96 35.30 -20.93
C ILE A 155 -7.40 34.61 -19.69
N LYS A 156 -6.33 33.81 -19.84
CA LYS A 156 -5.69 33.07 -18.75
C LYS A 156 -5.13 33.99 -17.66
N GLU A 157 -4.49 35.09 -18.05
CA GLU A 157 -4.00 36.12 -17.13
C GLU A 157 -5.15 36.75 -16.32
N ILE A 158 -6.25 37.13 -16.98
CA ILE A 158 -7.43 37.69 -16.29
C ILE A 158 -8.06 36.69 -15.34
N LEU A 159 -8.16 35.41 -15.72
CA LEU A 159 -8.68 34.35 -14.85
C LEU A 159 -7.81 34.16 -13.60
N ARG A 160 -6.48 34.08 -13.74
CA ARG A 160 -5.54 34.00 -12.61
C ARG A 160 -5.60 35.23 -11.69
N LEU A 161 -5.92 36.41 -12.23
CA LEU A 161 -6.04 37.65 -11.47
C LEU A 161 -7.38 37.78 -10.73
N GLN A 162 -8.50 37.37 -11.34
CA GLN A 162 -9.84 37.48 -10.76
C GLN A 162 -10.21 36.28 -9.87
N ILE A 163 -9.61 35.11 -10.11
CA ILE A 163 -9.86 33.86 -9.38
C ILE A 163 -8.55 33.42 -8.70
N ALA A 164 -7.99 34.30 -7.88
CA ALA A 164 -6.84 34.01 -7.02
C ALA A 164 -7.28 33.23 -5.76
N PRO A 165 -6.41 32.41 -5.13
CA PRO A 165 -6.77 31.69 -3.92
C PRO A 165 -7.09 32.65 -2.78
N GLU A 166 -8.24 32.45 -2.11
CA GLU A 166 -8.62 33.27 -0.97
C GLU A 166 -7.70 32.99 0.23
N ALA A 167 -7.44 34.01 1.07
CA ALA A 167 -6.65 33.86 2.29
C ALA A 167 -7.34 32.98 3.35
N ASP A 168 -8.66 32.78 3.22
CA ASP A 168 -9.45 31.88 4.04
C ASP A 168 -10.10 30.82 3.14
N GLN A 169 -9.54 29.62 3.16
CA GLN A 169 -10.09 28.44 2.48
C GLN A 169 -10.67 27.44 3.50
N SER A 170 -11.10 27.88 4.69
CA SER A 170 -11.51 27.01 5.81
C SER A 170 -12.66 26.03 5.54
N THR A 171 -13.45 26.24 4.50
CA THR A 171 -14.62 25.41 4.18
C THR A 171 -14.54 24.88 2.75
N PRO A 172 -15.22 23.76 2.43
CA PRO A 172 -15.22 23.18 1.09
C PRO A 172 -15.63 24.19 0.01
N GLU A 173 -16.57 25.10 0.31
CA GLU A 173 -17.05 26.12 -0.64
C GLU A 173 -16.00 27.20 -0.92
N LYS A 174 -15.23 27.62 0.09
CA LYS A 174 -14.14 28.61 -0.08
C LYS A 174 -12.93 28.00 -0.79
N TYR A 175 -12.61 26.75 -0.42
CA TYR A 175 -11.57 25.97 -1.11
C TYR A 175 -11.93 25.76 -2.58
N ALA A 176 -13.15 25.31 -2.89
CA ALA A 176 -13.59 25.11 -4.28
C ALA A 176 -13.60 26.41 -5.10
N LYS A 177 -13.99 27.55 -4.50
CA LYS A 177 -13.88 28.88 -5.14
C LYS A 177 -12.45 29.30 -5.47
N SER A 178 -11.48 28.81 -4.70
CA SER A 178 -10.05 29.08 -4.89
C SER A 178 -9.40 28.14 -5.92
N ASP A 179 -10.07 27.06 -6.32
CA ASP A 179 -9.52 26.01 -7.20
C ASP A 179 -9.73 26.33 -8.68
N LEU A 180 -9.06 27.40 -9.14
CA LEU A 180 -9.05 27.74 -10.56
C LEU A 180 -8.45 26.60 -11.37
N MET A 181 -9.26 26.06 -12.27
CA MET A 181 -8.82 25.16 -13.32
C MET A 181 -9.09 25.78 -14.69
N ILE A 182 -8.15 25.63 -15.63
CA ILE A 182 -8.29 26.10 -17.01
C ILE A 182 -8.09 24.95 -17.99
N ALA A 183 -8.86 24.96 -19.09
CA ALA A 183 -8.68 24.11 -20.26
C ALA A 183 -8.60 24.99 -21.53
N SER A 184 -7.81 24.55 -22.52
CA SER A 184 -7.80 25.15 -23.86
C SER A 184 -7.84 24.06 -24.93
N ALA A 185 -8.70 24.21 -25.93
CA ALA A 185 -8.92 23.19 -26.95
C ALA A 185 -9.52 23.76 -28.26
N THR A 186 -9.27 23.07 -29.37
CA THR A 186 -9.91 23.33 -30.67
C THR A 186 -10.85 22.16 -31.01
N PRO A 187 -12.02 22.36 -31.64
CA PRO A 187 -12.92 21.28 -32.02
C PRO A 187 -12.28 20.28 -32.99
N LEU A 188 -12.57 18.99 -32.81
CA LEU A 188 -12.15 17.92 -33.72
C LEU A 188 -13.34 17.05 -34.12
N ALA A 189 -13.38 16.66 -35.40
CA ALA A 189 -14.40 15.73 -35.89
C ALA A 189 -14.21 14.33 -35.27
N ASN A 190 -15.27 13.79 -34.68
CA ASN A 190 -15.31 12.41 -34.20
C ASN A 190 -15.49 11.41 -35.38
N ALA A 191 -15.45 10.10 -35.10
CA ALA A 191 -15.59 9.05 -36.10
C ALA A 191 -16.94 9.07 -36.87
N SER A 192 -17.95 9.78 -36.34
CA SER A 192 -19.27 9.98 -36.95
C SER A 192 -19.41 11.34 -37.65
N GLY A 193 -18.32 12.12 -37.75
CA GLY A 193 -18.30 13.45 -38.39
C GLY A 193 -18.85 14.60 -37.53
N GLN A 194 -19.23 14.34 -36.28
CA GLN A 194 -19.70 15.38 -35.35
C GLN A 194 -18.51 16.11 -34.73
N GLN A 195 -18.64 17.41 -34.51
CA GLN A 195 -17.56 18.23 -33.96
C GLN A 195 -17.53 18.11 -32.44
N MET A 196 -16.38 17.75 -31.87
CA MET A 196 -16.20 17.46 -30.46
C MET A 196 -15.12 18.37 -29.87
N LEU A 197 -15.45 19.09 -28.81
CA LEU A 197 -14.54 19.93 -28.05
C LEU A 197 -14.18 19.21 -26.74
N THR A 198 -12.94 18.74 -26.62
CA THR A 198 -12.46 18.03 -25.43
C THR A 198 -11.63 18.97 -24.56
N LEU A 199 -12.24 19.45 -23.48
CA LEU A 199 -11.62 20.32 -22.48
C LEU A 199 -10.92 19.46 -21.43
N ASN A 200 -9.60 19.61 -21.32
CA ASN A 200 -8.78 18.94 -20.30
C ASN A 200 -8.29 19.98 -19.31
N PHE A 201 -9.02 20.12 -18.20
CA PHE A 201 -8.76 21.09 -17.15
C PHE A 201 -7.52 20.72 -16.34
N GLN A 202 -6.73 21.74 -16.01
CA GLN A 202 -5.58 21.64 -15.10
C GLN A 202 -5.67 22.72 -14.03
N HIS A 203 -5.28 22.39 -12.80
CA HIS A 203 -5.24 23.33 -11.68
C HIS A 203 -4.14 24.39 -11.89
N GLU A 204 -4.50 25.67 -11.84
CA GLU A 204 -3.56 26.79 -12.05
C GLU A 204 -2.71 27.10 -10.80
N TYR A 205 -3.03 26.50 -9.65
CA TYR A 205 -2.37 26.72 -8.36
C TYR A 205 -1.63 25.50 -7.83
N ALA A 206 -0.81 25.71 -6.80
CA ALA A 206 -0.16 24.64 -6.05
C ALA A 206 -1.06 24.18 -4.90
N LEU A 207 -1.14 22.87 -4.68
CA LEU A 207 -1.84 22.28 -3.54
C LEU A 207 -0.85 21.97 -2.41
N ILE A 208 -1.05 22.59 -1.26
CA ILE A 208 -0.37 22.25 -0.01
C ILE A 208 -1.27 21.32 0.80
N VAL A 209 -0.73 20.18 1.25
CA VAL A 209 -1.40 19.21 2.14
C VAL A 209 -0.59 19.07 3.42
N VAL A 210 -1.22 19.32 4.57
CA VAL A 210 -0.67 19.01 5.89
C VAL A 210 -1.44 17.83 6.47
N LYS A 211 -0.72 16.78 6.85
CA LYS A 211 -1.24 15.65 7.60
C LYS A 211 -0.72 15.73 9.04
N PRO A 212 -1.54 16.10 10.03
CA PRO A 212 -1.17 15.94 11.43
C PRO A 212 -1.18 14.45 11.76
N MET A 213 -0.09 13.92 12.34
CA MET A 213 0.04 12.49 12.64
C MET A 213 0.03 12.23 14.15
N GLU A 214 -0.69 11.20 14.60
CA GLU A 214 -0.65 10.66 15.96
C GLU A 214 0.20 9.38 15.98
N SER A 215 1.07 9.25 16.98
CA SER A 215 1.88 8.05 17.20
C SER A 215 1.18 7.11 18.19
N ILE A 216 0.94 5.89 17.73
CA ILE A 216 0.25 4.83 18.48
C ILE A 216 1.25 3.72 18.77
N SER A 217 1.59 3.54 20.04
CA SER A 217 2.37 2.41 20.55
C SER A 217 1.49 1.18 20.71
N TYR A 218 1.95 0.02 20.28
CA TYR A 218 1.23 -1.22 20.51
C TYR A 218 1.41 -1.71 21.95
N VAL A 219 0.34 -2.23 22.54
CA VAL A 219 0.35 -2.93 23.83
C VAL A 219 -0.33 -4.30 23.69
N PRO A 220 0.03 -5.29 24.53
CA PRO A 220 -0.69 -6.56 24.58
C PRO A 220 -2.18 -6.35 24.93
N PRO A 221 -3.09 -7.26 24.55
CA PRO A 221 -4.50 -7.20 24.95
C PRO A 221 -4.67 -7.19 26.49
N ALA A 222 -5.76 -6.60 26.98
CA ALA A 222 -5.96 -6.46 28.43
C ALA A 222 -5.88 -7.80 29.19
N GLY A 223 -4.95 -7.88 30.15
CA GLY A 223 -4.70 -9.08 30.97
C GLY A 223 -3.62 -10.02 30.41
N GLU A 224 -3.12 -9.77 29.19
CA GLU A 224 -1.96 -10.46 28.65
C GLU A 224 -0.67 -10.01 29.37
N THR A 225 0.19 -10.97 29.70
CA THR A 225 1.45 -10.76 30.44
C THR A 225 2.62 -11.64 29.97
N GLY A 226 2.40 -12.60 29.06
CA GLY A 226 3.44 -13.47 28.51
C GLY A 226 4.45 -12.75 27.61
N PHE A 227 4.07 -11.60 27.04
CA PHE A 227 4.92 -10.76 26.20
C PHE A 227 4.60 -9.26 26.38
N SER A 228 5.50 -8.42 25.89
CA SER A 228 5.26 -7.00 25.64
C SER A 228 5.60 -6.66 24.19
N TYR A 229 5.13 -5.52 23.67
CA TYR A 229 5.63 -5.00 22.40
C TYR A 229 6.94 -4.25 22.60
N HIS A 230 7.81 -4.30 21.59
CA HIS A 230 9.06 -3.55 21.57
C HIS A 230 8.81 -2.05 21.64
N SER A 231 9.69 -1.27 22.26
CA SER A 231 9.49 0.19 22.44
C SER A 231 9.34 1.01 21.15
N GLN A 232 9.79 0.45 20.01
CA GLN A 232 9.63 1.05 18.68
C GLN A 232 8.51 0.39 17.84
N ALA A 233 7.77 -0.57 18.40
CA ALA A 233 6.59 -1.17 17.77
C ALA A 233 5.41 -0.18 17.88
N LYS A 234 5.41 0.79 16.98
CA LYS A 234 4.38 1.83 16.86
C LYS A 234 3.99 2.06 15.42
N THR A 235 2.79 2.60 15.23
CA THR A 235 2.29 3.06 13.95
C THR A 235 1.96 4.55 13.99
N TRP A 236 1.77 5.15 12.82
CA TRP A 236 1.35 6.54 12.66
C TRP A 236 0.01 6.59 11.94
N VAL A 237 -0.95 7.30 12.51
CA VAL A 237 -2.27 7.55 11.92
C VAL A 237 -2.52 9.05 11.81
N ILE A 238 -3.53 9.46 11.05
CA ILE A 238 -3.97 10.86 11.05
C ILE A 238 -4.54 11.20 12.43
N ASP A 239 -4.00 12.25 13.05
CA ASP A 239 -4.57 12.85 14.26
C ASP A 239 -5.88 13.56 13.90
N LYS A 240 -6.99 13.12 14.48
CA LYS A 240 -8.32 13.72 14.31
C LYS A 240 -8.78 14.53 15.53
N ASN A 241 -7.94 14.67 16.56
CA ASN A 241 -8.25 15.34 17.82
C ASN A 241 -7.79 16.81 17.83
N LEU A 242 -7.57 17.40 16.65
CA LEU A 242 -7.23 18.81 16.50
C LEU A 242 -8.37 19.70 17.02
N VAL A 243 -7.98 20.76 17.73
CA VAL A 243 -8.89 21.70 18.39
C VAL A 243 -8.91 23.01 17.60
N THR A 244 -10.10 23.53 17.32
CA THR A 244 -10.27 24.89 16.75
C THR A 244 -10.18 25.93 17.87
N PRO A 245 -9.15 26.80 17.92
CA PRO A 245 -9.04 27.80 18.98
C PRO A 245 -10.03 28.96 18.77
N ILE A 246 -10.28 29.75 19.82
CA ILE A 246 -11.18 30.90 19.73
C ILE A 246 -10.46 32.05 19.02
N GLY A 247 -10.86 32.32 17.78
CA GLY A 247 -10.33 33.44 16.96
C GLY A 247 -9.18 33.07 16.03
N ASP A 248 -8.68 31.83 16.08
CA ASP A 248 -7.63 31.28 15.21
C ASP A 248 -8.17 30.09 14.39
N PRO A 249 -7.57 29.77 13.24
CA PRO A 249 -7.93 28.57 12.49
C PRO A 249 -7.50 27.26 13.18
N LYS A 250 -8.22 26.17 12.89
CA LYS A 250 -7.88 24.81 13.37
C LYS A 250 -6.50 24.33 12.89
N MET A 251 -6.10 24.76 11.70
CA MET A 251 -4.76 24.59 11.14
C MET A 251 -4.34 25.90 10.48
N GLN A 252 -3.29 26.53 11.01
CA GLN A 252 -2.63 27.66 10.36
C GLN A 252 -1.53 27.11 9.46
N ILE A 253 -1.51 27.52 8.18
CA ILE A 253 -0.35 27.31 7.31
C ILE A 253 0.23 28.69 6.97
N TYR A 254 1.47 28.94 7.37
CA TYR A 254 2.08 30.27 7.31
C TYR A 254 2.36 30.68 5.86
N GLY A 255 1.98 31.90 5.50
CA GLY A 255 2.15 32.46 4.16
C GLY A 255 1.10 32.05 3.12
N PHE A 256 0.23 31.07 3.42
CA PHE A 256 -0.71 30.51 2.43
C PHE A 256 -2.20 30.63 2.82
N GLY A 257 -2.51 30.88 4.10
CA GLY A 257 -3.87 31.15 4.56
C GLY A 257 -4.42 30.10 5.53
N THR A 258 -5.74 30.11 5.71
CA THR A 258 -6.46 29.10 6.49
C THR A 258 -6.80 27.90 5.60
N ALA A 259 -6.42 26.70 6.03
CA ALA A 259 -6.66 25.47 5.29
C ALA A 259 -8.06 24.87 5.53
N CYS A 260 -8.61 24.22 4.50
CA CYS A 260 -9.80 23.38 4.61
C CYS A 260 -9.43 22.04 5.27
N GLU A 261 -10.20 21.61 6.26
CA GLU A 261 -10.17 20.24 6.76
C GLU A 261 -10.90 19.30 5.78
N MET A 262 -10.37 18.09 5.60
CA MET A 262 -10.91 17.06 4.71
C MET A 262 -11.40 15.85 5.52
N GLU A 263 -12.26 15.00 4.95
CA GLU A 263 -12.80 13.80 5.63
C GLU A 263 -11.71 12.80 6.07
N ASP A 264 -10.59 12.75 5.32
CA ASP A 264 -9.42 11.96 5.67
C ASP A 264 -8.66 12.50 6.91
N GLY A 265 -8.97 13.72 7.35
CA GLY A 265 -8.32 14.46 8.44
C GLY A 265 -7.07 15.25 8.01
N SER A 266 -6.77 15.29 6.71
CA SER A 266 -5.76 16.19 6.16
C SER A 266 -6.29 17.63 6.04
N PHE A 267 -5.37 18.58 6.06
CA PHE A 267 -5.65 20.00 5.87
C PHE A 267 -5.05 20.47 4.55
N ARG A 268 -5.84 21.19 3.76
CA ARG A 268 -5.47 21.55 2.39
C ARG A 268 -5.68 23.02 2.11
N VAL A 269 -4.71 23.64 1.42
CA VAL A 269 -4.79 25.04 0.97
C VAL A 269 -4.15 25.17 -0.41
N LEU A 270 -4.78 25.95 -1.27
CA LEU A 270 -4.27 26.32 -2.57
C LEU A 270 -3.47 27.61 -2.45
N THR A 271 -2.33 27.66 -3.14
CA THR A 271 -1.46 28.84 -3.12
C THR A 271 -0.96 29.22 -4.51
N GLY A 272 -0.72 30.51 -4.69
CA GLY A 272 -0.07 31.06 -5.86
C GLY A 272 1.35 30.52 -6.06
N THR A 273 1.94 30.85 -7.20
CA THR A 273 3.25 30.36 -7.61
C THR A 273 4.36 31.34 -7.24
N GLY A 274 5.59 30.84 -7.13
CA GLY A 274 6.78 31.69 -7.08
C GLY A 274 7.23 32.15 -5.69
N TYR A 275 7.90 31.24 -4.98
CA TYR A 275 8.92 31.58 -3.98
C TYR A 275 10.09 30.64 -4.19
N SER A 276 11.27 31.14 -4.56
CA SER A 276 12.50 30.33 -4.45
C SER A 276 12.72 29.96 -2.98
N ASP A 277 13.14 28.73 -2.71
CA ASP A 277 13.33 28.20 -1.35
C ASP A 277 12.06 28.21 -0.47
N ALA A 278 10.93 27.76 -1.04
CA ALA A 278 9.67 27.62 -0.30
C ALA A 278 9.69 26.44 0.70
N SER A 279 9.05 26.59 1.86
CA SER A 279 8.83 25.48 2.81
C SER A 279 7.40 25.52 3.36
N ILE A 280 6.81 24.34 3.60
CA ILE A 280 5.51 24.27 4.30
C ILE A 280 5.78 24.50 5.78
N GLN A 281 5.18 25.53 6.37
CA GLN A 281 5.24 25.82 7.80
C GLN A 281 3.82 25.85 8.35
N CYS A 282 3.55 25.14 9.44
CA CYS A 282 2.21 25.07 10.00
C CYS A 282 2.18 25.06 11.53
N ARG A 283 1.04 25.47 12.08
CA ARG A 283 0.71 25.42 13.50
C ARG A 283 -0.70 24.87 13.71
N TYR A 284 -0.86 23.99 14.69
CA TYR A 284 -2.16 23.53 15.17
C TYR A 284 -2.13 23.26 16.68
N ILE A 285 -3.30 23.03 17.28
CA ILE A 285 -3.46 22.52 18.64
C ILE A 285 -4.24 21.21 18.56
N THR A 286 -3.87 20.24 19.39
CA THR A 286 -4.48 18.90 19.48
C THR A 286 -4.69 18.52 20.94
N ASP A 287 -5.74 17.74 21.23
CA ASP A 287 -6.05 17.24 22.57
C ASP A 287 -5.92 15.71 22.64
N ASN A 288 -4.75 15.25 23.09
CA ASN A 288 -4.47 13.83 23.33
C ASN A 288 -4.23 13.57 24.83
N GLY A 289 -5.18 14.02 25.66
CA GLY A 289 -5.07 13.99 27.13
C GLY A 289 -4.54 15.29 27.71
N GLY A 290 -4.71 16.40 26.99
CA GLY A 290 -4.15 17.71 27.27
C GLY A 290 -3.87 18.47 25.97
N LEU A 291 -4.11 19.79 25.99
CA LEU A 291 -3.87 20.67 24.85
C LEU A 291 -2.37 20.79 24.54
N LEU A 292 -1.96 20.26 23.39
CA LEU A 292 -0.60 20.31 22.88
C LEU A 292 -0.55 21.25 21.66
N PRO A 293 0.16 22.38 21.71
CA PRO A 293 0.50 23.15 20.52
C PRO A 293 1.60 22.42 19.73
N VAL A 294 1.42 22.34 18.41
CA VAL A 294 2.40 21.77 17.47
C VAL A 294 2.77 22.83 16.45
N ASP A 295 4.06 23.10 16.34
CA ASP A 295 4.69 23.90 15.27
C ASP A 295 5.56 22.96 14.42
N ALA A 296 5.43 23.03 13.10
CA ALA A 296 6.20 22.20 12.17
C ALA A 296 6.69 22.97 10.94
N THR A 297 7.82 22.53 10.39
CA THR A 297 8.40 23.03 9.15
C THR A 297 8.87 21.85 8.32
N GLY A 298 8.37 21.75 7.09
CA GLY A 298 8.77 20.74 6.12
C GLY A 298 10.09 21.05 5.44
N ILE A 299 10.46 20.21 4.46
CA ILE A 299 11.64 20.44 3.62
C ILE A 299 11.52 21.72 2.78
N THR A 300 12.66 22.28 2.41
CA THR A 300 12.75 23.40 1.47
C THR A 300 12.71 22.88 0.03
N TYR A 301 11.76 23.39 -0.76
CA TYR A 301 11.66 23.23 -2.19
C TYR A 301 12.39 24.41 -2.86
N SER A 302 13.64 24.20 -3.28
CA SER A 302 14.49 25.27 -3.82
C SER A 302 13.91 25.96 -5.06
N SER A 303 13.22 25.18 -5.90
CA SER A 303 12.50 25.66 -7.08
C SER A 303 11.12 26.27 -6.78
N GLY A 304 10.66 26.22 -5.53
CA GLY A 304 9.38 26.74 -5.10
C GLY A 304 8.18 25.85 -5.42
N PHE A 305 6.99 26.42 -5.23
CA PHE A 305 5.72 25.79 -5.58
C PHE A 305 5.27 26.17 -7.00
N TYR A 306 4.63 25.22 -7.68
CA TYR A 306 4.26 25.26 -9.10
C TYR A 306 2.78 24.87 -9.30
N PRO A 307 2.12 25.35 -10.37
CA PRO A 307 0.76 24.93 -10.74
C PRO A 307 0.63 23.42 -10.87
N ASN A 308 -0.58 22.91 -10.64
CA ASN A 308 -0.93 21.51 -10.84
C ASN A 308 -0.02 20.51 -10.08
N ARG A 309 0.60 20.95 -8.97
CA ARG A 309 1.44 20.11 -8.11
C ARG A 309 0.97 20.08 -6.67
N ARG A 310 1.04 18.88 -6.07
CA ARG A 310 0.80 18.61 -4.65
C ARG A 310 2.12 18.53 -3.88
N TYR A 311 2.18 19.23 -2.75
CA TYR A 311 3.25 19.21 -1.78
C TYR A 311 2.67 18.76 -0.43
N THR A 312 3.24 17.73 0.18
CA THR A 312 2.71 17.13 1.41
C THR A 312 3.70 17.23 2.56
N LEU A 313 3.24 17.71 3.71
CA LEU A 313 3.95 17.66 4.99
C LEU A 313 3.21 16.71 5.94
N GLU A 314 3.88 15.63 6.33
CA GLU A 314 3.43 14.76 7.43
C GLU A 314 4.11 15.24 8.73
N VAL A 315 3.31 15.63 9.72
CA VAL A 315 3.79 16.20 10.97
C VAL A 315 3.80 15.11 12.04
N HIS A 316 5.00 14.68 12.45
CA HIS A 316 5.23 13.61 13.43
C HIS A 316 5.69 14.19 14.79
N PRO A 317 4.79 14.63 15.67
CA PRO A 317 5.13 15.19 16.96
C PRO A 317 5.70 14.15 17.93
N LEU A 318 6.76 14.52 18.66
CA LEU A 318 7.47 13.63 19.60
C LEU A 318 6.70 13.31 20.89
N GLN A 319 5.61 14.03 21.18
CA GLN A 319 4.90 13.99 22.47
C GLN A 319 3.55 13.25 22.43
N MET A 320 3.15 12.71 21.28
CA MET A 320 1.96 11.87 21.16
C MET A 320 2.31 10.39 21.32
N ASN A 321 1.89 9.80 22.43
CA ASN A 321 1.96 8.37 22.66
C ASN A 321 0.60 7.89 23.16
N ARG A 322 -0.26 7.48 22.24
CA ARG A 322 -1.45 6.70 22.56
C ARG A 322 -1.10 5.22 22.56
N GLU A 323 -1.77 4.43 23.38
CA GLU A 323 -1.63 2.97 23.38
C GLU A 323 -2.80 2.31 22.66
N GLN A 324 -2.52 1.28 21.86
CA GLN A 324 -3.53 0.44 21.21
C GLN A 324 -3.22 -1.04 21.44
N GLU A 325 -4.23 -1.78 21.90
CA GLU A 325 -4.14 -3.24 22.00
C GLU A 325 -3.98 -3.88 20.61
N ARG A 326 -2.97 -4.74 20.46
CA ARG A 326 -2.75 -5.56 19.26
C ARG A 326 -2.52 -7.01 19.69
N THR A 327 -3.31 -7.94 19.16
CA THR A 327 -3.05 -9.38 19.33
C THR A 327 -1.78 -9.81 18.61
N LEU A 328 -1.09 -10.84 19.13
CA LEU A 328 0.02 -11.49 18.45
C LEU A 328 -0.43 -12.05 17.08
N GLN A 329 0.45 -12.05 16.08
CA GLN A 329 0.16 -12.60 14.74
C GLN A 329 1.33 -13.47 14.22
N PRO A 330 1.07 -14.45 13.34
CA PRO A 330 2.13 -15.11 12.58
C PRO A 330 2.94 -14.10 11.76
N GLY A 331 4.25 -14.36 11.65
CA GLY A 331 5.21 -13.46 11.02
C GLY A 331 5.80 -12.42 11.97
N ASP A 332 5.19 -12.16 13.14
CA ASP A 332 5.72 -11.19 14.09
C ASP A 332 7.11 -11.62 14.61
N PHE A 333 8.01 -10.65 14.77
CA PHE A 333 9.38 -10.88 15.20
C PHE A 333 9.49 -10.93 16.72
N VAL A 334 10.30 -11.85 17.21
CA VAL A 334 10.42 -12.15 18.64
C VAL A 334 11.83 -11.81 19.12
N PHE A 335 11.89 -11.12 20.25
CA PHE A 335 13.08 -10.72 20.99
C PHE A 335 13.01 -11.29 22.41
N GLN A 336 14.16 -11.51 23.04
CA GLN A 336 14.26 -11.92 24.44
C GLN A 336 15.18 -10.93 25.18
N HIS A 337 14.58 -9.99 25.92
CA HIS A 337 15.29 -8.88 26.54
C HIS A 337 14.74 -8.57 27.94
N ASN A 338 15.60 -8.14 28.87
CA ASN A 338 15.26 -7.79 30.26
C ASN A 338 14.33 -8.76 31.00
N GLY A 339 14.47 -10.06 30.74
CA GLY A 339 13.65 -11.12 31.35
C GLY A 339 12.22 -11.19 30.81
N LYS A 340 11.97 -10.67 29.61
CA LYS A 340 10.68 -10.70 28.91
C LYS A 340 10.83 -11.18 27.47
N ILE A 341 9.70 -11.57 26.89
CA ILE A 341 9.53 -11.70 25.45
C ILE A 341 9.02 -10.36 24.92
N GLU A 342 9.71 -9.81 23.93
CA GLU A 342 9.33 -8.58 23.26
C GLU A 342 8.97 -8.87 21.80
N ILE A 343 7.88 -8.27 21.32
CA ILE A 343 7.32 -8.51 19.98
C ILE A 343 7.46 -7.27 19.11
N TYR A 344 7.90 -7.45 17.87
CA TYR A 344 7.83 -6.44 16.83
C TYR A 344 6.87 -6.89 15.71
N PRO A 345 5.83 -6.11 15.37
CA PRO A 345 4.87 -6.44 14.32
C PRO A 345 5.54 -6.78 12.98
N ASN A 346 5.07 -7.82 12.31
CA ASN A 346 5.54 -8.20 10.98
C ASN A 346 5.38 -7.08 9.94
N ASP A 347 4.36 -6.25 10.12
CA ASP A 347 3.95 -5.08 9.34
C ASP A 347 4.51 -3.74 9.88
N GLY A 348 5.33 -3.79 10.93
CA GLY A 348 5.94 -2.61 11.53
C GLY A 348 6.94 -1.88 10.62
N THR A 349 7.23 -0.62 10.98
CA THR A 349 8.13 0.25 10.23
C THR A 349 9.56 -0.31 10.14
N VAL A 350 10.17 -0.16 8.97
CA VAL A 350 11.56 -0.55 8.70
C VAL A 350 12.45 0.67 8.43
N ASP A 351 13.75 0.50 8.65
CA ASP A 351 14.76 1.48 8.26
C ASP A 351 14.91 1.59 6.72
N PRO A 352 15.69 2.54 6.19
CA PRO A 352 15.93 2.67 4.75
C PRO A 352 16.56 1.45 4.06
N ASN A 353 17.09 0.49 4.81
CA ASN A 353 17.65 -0.78 4.33
C ASN A 353 16.65 -1.96 4.46
N GLY A 354 15.40 -1.67 4.83
CA GLY A 354 14.34 -2.64 5.03
C GLY A 354 14.45 -3.45 6.32
N LYS A 355 15.22 -3.01 7.32
CA LYS A 355 15.42 -3.72 8.59
C LYS A 355 14.50 -3.22 9.70
N ILE A 356 14.05 -4.12 10.57
CA ILE A 356 13.31 -3.74 11.78
C ILE A 356 14.25 -3.12 12.84
N PRO A 357 13.72 -2.43 13.86
CA PRO A 357 14.46 -2.06 15.06
C PRO A 357 15.21 -3.25 15.67
N ASP A 358 16.47 -3.01 16.07
CA ASP A 358 17.33 -3.98 16.77
C ASP A 358 17.45 -5.35 16.06
N TYR A 359 17.33 -5.37 14.73
CA TYR A 359 17.17 -6.57 13.91
C TYR A 359 18.19 -7.70 14.17
N ASP A 360 19.42 -7.35 14.57
CA ASP A 360 20.51 -8.27 14.90
C ASP A 360 20.25 -9.08 16.18
N LYS A 361 19.37 -8.59 17.05
CA LYS A 361 18.97 -9.18 18.34
C LYS A 361 17.67 -9.97 18.28
N ALA A 362 16.98 -9.98 17.13
CA ALA A 362 15.82 -10.83 16.93
C ALA A 362 16.23 -12.30 17.06
N VAL A 363 15.41 -13.10 17.74
CA VAL A 363 15.68 -14.52 18.01
C VAL A 363 14.80 -15.47 17.21
N GLY A 364 13.64 -15.00 16.73
CA GLY A 364 12.71 -15.83 15.98
C GLY A 364 11.54 -15.09 15.35
N ILE A 365 10.72 -15.84 14.62
CA ILE A 365 9.47 -15.40 13.99
C ILE A 365 8.32 -16.27 14.54
N VAL A 366 7.21 -15.64 14.91
CA VAL A 366 5.98 -16.33 15.33
C VAL A 366 5.43 -17.13 14.16
N VAL A 367 5.19 -18.43 14.36
CA VAL A 367 4.71 -19.36 13.33
C VAL A 367 3.20 -19.55 13.42
N THR A 368 2.71 -19.70 14.63
CA THR A 368 1.29 -19.82 14.93
C THR A 368 1.04 -19.29 16.34
N CYS A 369 -0.09 -18.63 16.52
CA CYS A 369 -0.60 -18.15 17.80
C CYS A 369 -2.03 -18.68 18.07
N ASP A 370 -2.43 -19.77 17.39
CA ASP A 370 -3.72 -20.43 17.61
C ASP A 370 -3.62 -21.41 18.81
N PRO A 371 -4.36 -21.18 19.92
CA PRO A 371 -4.35 -22.09 21.07
C PRO A 371 -4.86 -23.51 20.78
N ALA A 372 -5.57 -23.74 19.68
CA ALA A 372 -5.97 -25.06 19.22
C ALA A 372 -4.79 -25.84 18.59
N ARG A 373 -3.78 -25.14 18.04
CA ARG A 373 -2.55 -25.74 17.51
C ARG A 373 -1.53 -26.10 18.60
N MET A 374 -1.61 -25.49 19.78
CA MET A 374 -0.69 -25.77 20.88
C MET A 374 -1.06 -27.03 21.65
N THR A 375 -0.08 -27.88 21.97
CA THR A 375 -0.35 -29.15 22.67
C THR A 375 -0.84 -28.92 24.11
N ASN A 376 -1.54 -29.91 24.67
CA ASN A 376 -1.97 -29.84 26.07
C ASN A 376 -0.78 -29.86 27.06
N ALA A 377 0.37 -30.42 26.67
CA ALA A 377 1.59 -30.43 27.49
C ALA A 377 2.26 -29.04 27.53
N ASP A 378 2.34 -28.35 26.39
CA ASP A 378 2.88 -26.99 26.29
C ASP A 378 1.99 -26.00 27.06
N LYS A 379 0.66 -26.08 26.85
CA LYS A 379 -0.31 -25.25 27.59
C LYS A 379 -0.29 -25.50 29.11
N ALA A 380 -0.11 -26.74 29.55
CA ALA A 380 0.06 -27.07 30.96
C ALA A 380 1.38 -26.56 31.56
N SER A 381 2.38 -26.28 30.72
CA SER A 381 3.65 -25.66 31.09
C SER A 381 3.60 -24.12 31.05
N GLY A 382 2.44 -23.53 30.73
CA GLY A 382 2.26 -22.09 30.57
C GLY A 382 2.72 -21.53 29.23
N TRP A 383 2.98 -22.40 28.24
CA TRP A 383 3.37 -21.99 26.88
C TRP A 383 2.15 -22.09 25.96
N ASN A 384 1.34 -21.03 25.99
CA ASN A 384 0.00 -20.98 25.39
C ASN A 384 -0.23 -19.79 24.46
N HIS A 385 0.82 -19.02 24.13
CA HIS A 385 0.75 -17.84 23.27
C HIS A 385 1.15 -18.17 21.82
N ALA A 386 2.29 -18.83 21.61
CA ALA A 386 2.77 -19.15 20.27
C ALA A 386 3.86 -20.23 20.17
N TYR A 387 3.99 -20.82 18.98
CA TYR A 387 5.25 -21.43 18.53
C TYR A 387 6.07 -20.43 17.70
N VAL A 388 7.38 -20.43 17.92
CA VAL A 388 8.35 -19.51 17.30
C VAL A 388 9.45 -20.32 16.61
N MET A 389 9.73 -20.00 15.35
CA MET A 389 10.87 -20.54 14.61
C MET A 389 12.10 -19.67 14.84
N GLY A 390 13.22 -20.29 15.21
CA GLY A 390 14.51 -19.60 15.37
C GLY A 390 15.11 -19.17 14.04
N LEU A 391 15.76 -18.00 14.01
CA LEU A 391 16.31 -17.42 12.78
C LEU A 391 17.58 -18.09 12.24
N GLU A 392 18.08 -19.12 12.91
CA GLU A 392 19.33 -19.80 12.57
C GLU A 392 19.11 -21.30 12.46
N LEU A 393 19.83 -21.94 11.55
CA LEU A 393 19.86 -23.39 11.39
C LEU A 393 20.71 -24.03 12.49
N LEU A 394 20.44 -25.28 12.83
CA LEU A 394 21.30 -26.03 13.75
C LEU A 394 22.73 -26.15 13.21
N PRO A 395 23.77 -25.96 14.06
CA PRO A 395 25.15 -25.94 13.64
C PRO A 395 25.61 -27.34 13.21
N GLY A 396 26.21 -27.41 12.02
CA GLY A 396 26.73 -28.64 11.42
C GLY A 396 26.25 -28.80 9.97
N SER A 397 27.07 -29.40 9.12
CA SER A 397 26.72 -29.75 7.74
C SER A 397 26.42 -31.25 7.63
N LEU A 398 25.39 -31.62 6.87
CA LEU A 398 24.98 -33.02 6.62
C LEU A 398 24.59 -33.77 7.92
N ILE A 399 23.73 -33.17 8.73
CA ILE A 399 23.29 -33.77 9.99
C ILE A 399 22.21 -34.83 9.71
N ARG A 400 22.53 -36.11 9.92
CA ARG A 400 21.55 -37.21 9.83
C ARG A 400 20.50 -37.13 10.94
N TRP A 401 19.28 -37.61 10.67
CA TRP A 401 18.25 -37.75 11.71
C TRP A 401 18.65 -38.83 12.73
N GLY A 402 19.11 -39.98 12.23
CA GLY A 402 19.55 -41.11 13.06
C GLY A 402 20.37 -42.12 12.27
N ASN A 403 21.08 -42.99 12.99
CA ASN A 403 21.91 -44.02 12.38
C ASN A 403 21.11 -45.27 11.95
N GLU A 404 21.74 -46.18 11.21
CA GLU A 404 21.14 -47.48 10.86
C GLU A 404 20.69 -48.23 12.13
N ASN A 405 19.51 -48.87 12.06
CA ASN A 405 18.91 -49.65 13.15
C ASN A 405 18.62 -48.88 14.45
N THR A 406 18.55 -47.54 14.41
CA THR A 406 18.26 -46.69 15.59
C THR A 406 16.93 -47.07 16.26
N PRO A 407 16.91 -47.49 17.54
CA PRO A 407 15.67 -47.88 18.22
C PRO A 407 14.80 -46.66 18.58
N THR A 408 13.71 -46.49 17.84
CA THR A 408 12.74 -45.41 17.99
C THR A 408 11.35 -45.87 18.46
N SER A 409 11.25 -47.04 19.08
CA SER A 409 10.00 -47.56 19.68
C SER A 409 9.39 -46.66 20.77
N SER A 410 10.13 -45.65 21.24
CA SER A 410 9.67 -44.59 22.14
C SER A 410 8.98 -43.41 21.44
N LEU A 411 8.99 -43.35 20.10
CA LEU A 411 8.35 -42.31 19.29
C LEU A 411 7.24 -42.92 18.42
N PRO A 412 6.09 -42.25 18.29
CA PRO A 412 5.03 -42.69 17.37
C PRO A 412 5.45 -42.51 15.91
N THR A 413 5.02 -43.41 15.04
CA THR A 413 4.98 -43.19 13.58
C THR A 413 3.78 -42.30 13.24
N ILE A 414 3.95 -41.28 12.40
CA ILE A 414 2.90 -40.37 11.97
C ILE A 414 2.55 -40.63 10.50
N SER A 415 1.31 -41.00 10.21
CA SER A 415 0.86 -41.22 8.83
C SER A 415 0.61 -39.89 8.10
N GLY A 416 0.59 -39.91 6.76
CA GLY A 416 0.34 -38.72 5.95
C GLY A 416 -0.92 -37.94 6.37
N PRO A 417 -2.10 -38.59 6.49
CA PRO A 417 -3.33 -37.95 6.97
C PRO A 417 -3.25 -37.31 8.37
N GLU A 418 -2.30 -37.73 9.20
CA GLU A 418 -2.10 -37.21 10.57
C GLU A 418 -1.05 -36.10 10.64
N ALA A 419 -0.14 -36.01 9.66
CA ALA A 419 1.04 -35.13 9.69
C ALA A 419 0.69 -33.66 9.99
N GLY A 420 -0.33 -33.10 9.33
CA GLY A 420 -0.76 -31.71 9.57
C GLY A 420 -1.27 -31.43 10.98
N ASN A 421 -1.63 -32.46 11.75
CA ASN A 421 -2.10 -32.37 13.14
C ASN A 421 -1.02 -32.74 14.17
N ASP A 422 0.14 -33.23 13.75
CA ASP A 422 1.21 -33.58 14.68
C ASP A 422 1.99 -32.34 15.12
N MET A 423 1.68 -31.86 16.33
CA MET A 423 2.26 -30.65 16.94
C MET A 423 3.27 -30.96 18.07
N ASN A 424 3.67 -32.23 18.22
CA ASN A 424 4.39 -32.71 19.41
C ASN A 424 5.93 -32.52 19.37
N GLY A 425 6.43 -31.53 18.63
CA GLY A 425 7.88 -31.34 18.38
C GLY A 425 8.73 -31.27 19.66
N TYR A 426 8.23 -30.54 20.67
CA TYR A 426 8.86 -30.47 21.99
C TYR A 426 8.91 -31.85 22.67
N THR A 427 7.76 -32.52 22.81
CA THR A 427 7.62 -33.85 23.44
C THR A 427 8.52 -34.90 22.79
N TYR A 428 8.59 -34.94 21.46
CA TYR A 428 9.46 -35.89 20.75
C TYR A 428 10.93 -35.57 20.93
N THR A 429 11.30 -34.28 20.94
CA THR A 429 12.67 -33.84 21.25
C THR A 429 13.07 -34.26 22.66
N GLU A 430 12.26 -33.97 23.69
CA GLU A 430 12.56 -34.39 25.07
C GLU A 430 12.63 -35.92 25.22
N THR A 431 11.77 -36.66 24.51
CA THR A 431 11.76 -38.14 24.54
C THR A 431 13.07 -38.74 24.02
N VAL A 432 13.71 -38.12 23.02
CA VAL A 432 15.03 -38.56 22.54
C VAL A 432 16.14 -38.02 23.44
N LEU A 433 16.08 -36.77 23.88
CA LEU A 433 17.11 -36.16 24.75
C LEU A 433 17.18 -36.79 26.15
N GLY A 434 16.11 -37.43 26.62
CA GLY A 434 16.10 -38.23 27.84
C GLY A 434 16.91 -39.54 27.77
N LYS A 435 17.43 -39.92 26.59
CA LYS A 435 18.31 -41.09 26.43
C LYS A 435 19.73 -40.75 26.91
N SER A 436 20.37 -41.71 27.59
CA SER A 436 21.73 -41.55 28.13
C SER A 436 22.82 -41.50 27.06
N ASP A 437 22.56 -42.08 25.88
CA ASP A 437 23.41 -41.99 24.70
C ASP A 437 22.63 -41.43 23.50
N LEU A 438 23.21 -40.44 22.84
CA LEU A 438 22.69 -39.76 21.65
C LEU A 438 23.52 -40.07 20.39
N SER A 439 24.51 -40.97 20.46
CA SER A 439 25.38 -41.35 19.33
C SER A 439 24.59 -41.80 18.09
N SER A 440 23.42 -42.42 18.29
CA SER A 440 22.49 -42.84 17.24
C SER A 440 21.52 -41.76 16.73
N PHE A 441 21.57 -40.55 17.29
CA PHE A 441 20.60 -39.46 17.03
C PHE A 441 21.28 -38.11 16.74
N PRO A 442 22.01 -37.94 15.61
CA PRO A 442 22.88 -36.80 15.41
C PRO A 442 22.16 -35.43 15.42
N ILE A 443 20.97 -35.32 14.82
CA ILE A 443 20.17 -34.08 14.87
C ILE A 443 19.72 -33.73 16.30
N PHE A 444 19.45 -34.74 17.14
CA PHE A 444 19.10 -34.53 18.55
C PHE A 444 20.33 -34.19 19.40
N ALA A 445 21.52 -34.69 19.05
CA ALA A 445 22.77 -34.19 19.62
C ALA A 445 23.03 -32.73 19.22
N ALA A 446 22.71 -32.34 17.98
CA ALA A 446 22.88 -30.96 17.49
C ALA A 446 21.93 -29.95 18.19
N ILE A 447 20.64 -30.26 18.37
CA ILE A 447 19.73 -29.40 19.15
C ILE A 447 20.16 -29.29 20.61
N LYS A 448 20.73 -30.35 21.21
CA LYS A 448 21.31 -30.28 22.56
C LYS A 448 22.48 -29.30 22.63
N THR A 449 23.45 -29.40 21.72
CA THR A 449 24.56 -28.44 21.62
C THR A 449 24.07 -27.02 21.35
N TYR A 450 23.01 -26.85 20.54
CA TYR A 450 22.40 -25.54 20.30
C TYR A 450 21.77 -24.96 21.57
N ARG A 451 21.08 -25.76 22.40
CA ARG A 451 20.55 -25.34 23.71
C ARG A 451 21.65 -24.86 24.66
N ASP A 452 22.79 -25.55 24.68
CA ASP A 452 23.93 -25.20 25.54
C ASP A 452 24.49 -23.80 25.19
N GLY A 453 24.42 -23.40 23.91
CA GLY A 453 24.75 -22.04 23.45
C GLY A 453 23.61 -21.02 23.54
N HIS A 454 22.35 -21.47 23.63
CA HIS A 454 21.14 -20.63 23.56
C HIS A 454 20.19 -20.88 24.74
N THR A 455 20.75 -20.82 25.95
CA THR A 455 20.02 -20.97 27.21
C THR A 455 18.84 -19.99 27.33
N ILE A 456 17.78 -20.38 28.04
CA ILE A 456 16.65 -19.48 28.33
C ILE A 456 17.17 -18.30 29.18
N PRO A 457 17.00 -17.03 28.75
CA PRO A 457 17.44 -15.88 29.54
C PRO A 457 16.67 -15.77 30.85
N SER A 458 17.33 -15.31 31.92
CA SER A 458 16.73 -15.20 33.26
C SER A 458 15.44 -14.36 33.23
N GLY A 459 14.34 -14.93 33.73
CA GLY A 459 13.02 -14.29 33.77
C GLY A 459 12.09 -14.65 32.59
N VAL A 460 12.63 -15.12 31.46
CA VAL A 460 11.83 -15.48 30.28
C VAL A 460 11.11 -16.82 30.48
N SER A 461 9.79 -16.83 30.37
CA SER A 461 8.98 -18.06 30.37
C SER A 461 8.79 -18.58 28.94
N ARG A 462 9.48 -19.67 28.60
CA ARG A 462 9.33 -20.40 27.33
C ARG A 462 9.88 -21.81 27.43
N SER A 463 9.63 -22.65 26.43
CA SER A 463 10.27 -23.94 26.27
C SER A 463 11.76 -23.82 25.93
N LEU A 464 12.51 -24.89 26.19
CA LEU A 464 13.82 -25.09 25.56
C LEU A 464 13.63 -25.24 24.04
N TRP A 465 14.67 -24.88 23.28
CA TRP A 465 14.69 -25.02 21.82
C TRP A 465 14.52 -26.48 21.41
N PHE A 466 13.59 -26.80 20.52
CA PHE A 466 13.28 -28.17 20.07
C PHE A 466 13.32 -28.32 18.55
N ILE A 467 13.37 -29.55 18.06
CA ILE A 467 13.21 -29.83 16.63
C ILE A 467 11.70 -29.89 16.36
N PRO A 468 11.15 -29.08 15.44
CA PRO A 468 9.72 -29.02 15.18
C PRO A 468 9.18 -30.34 14.65
N SER A 469 7.90 -30.61 14.91
CA SER A 469 7.15 -31.67 14.25
C SER A 469 6.69 -31.24 12.85
N ILE A 470 6.22 -32.20 12.05
CA ILE A 470 5.75 -31.93 10.68
C ILE A 470 4.52 -31.01 10.63
N GLY A 471 3.61 -31.06 11.62
CA GLY A 471 2.49 -30.13 11.72
C GLY A 471 2.91 -28.69 12.00
N GLN A 472 3.99 -28.47 12.76
CA GLN A 472 4.57 -27.13 13.00
C GLN A 472 5.20 -26.56 11.72
N TRP A 473 5.71 -27.42 10.84
CA TRP A 473 6.16 -27.06 9.50
C TRP A 473 5.01 -26.80 8.51
N PHE A 474 3.85 -27.47 8.68
CA PHE A 474 2.63 -27.13 7.93
C PHE A 474 2.11 -25.73 8.32
N ASP A 475 2.28 -25.30 9.57
CA ASP A 475 1.94 -23.95 10.00
C ASP A 475 2.88 -22.89 9.38
N ILE A 476 4.17 -23.19 9.18
CA ILE A 476 5.07 -22.32 8.37
C ILE A 476 4.52 -22.14 6.96
N ALA A 477 4.16 -23.23 6.26
CA ALA A 477 3.63 -23.15 4.91
C ALA A 477 2.33 -22.32 4.86
N THR A 478 1.40 -22.60 5.78
CA THR A 478 0.09 -21.96 5.82
C THR A 478 0.18 -20.48 6.20
N ASN A 479 0.83 -20.18 7.32
CA ASN A 479 0.75 -18.86 7.95
C ASN A 479 1.84 -17.89 7.45
N ILE A 480 3.02 -18.41 7.07
CA ILE A 480 4.16 -17.58 6.66
C ILE A 480 4.33 -17.58 5.14
N MET A 481 4.39 -18.77 4.53
CA MET A 481 4.48 -18.90 3.07
C MET A 481 3.14 -18.65 2.36
N GLY A 482 2.04 -18.53 3.11
CA GLY A 482 0.72 -18.14 2.60
C GLY A 482 0.00 -19.20 1.78
N ARG A 483 0.33 -20.50 1.95
CA ARG A 483 -0.34 -21.61 1.25
C ARG A 483 -0.40 -22.86 2.12
N SER A 484 -1.62 -23.36 2.36
CA SER A 484 -1.82 -24.64 3.04
C SER A 484 -1.23 -25.79 2.22
N PRO A 485 -0.52 -26.76 2.84
CA PRO A 485 -0.11 -28.00 2.17
C PRO A 485 -1.26 -28.79 1.53
N ALA A 486 -2.49 -28.63 2.03
CA ALA A 486 -3.67 -29.25 1.42
C ALA A 486 -4.01 -28.70 0.02
N ASP A 487 -3.56 -27.47 -0.30
CA ASP A 487 -3.80 -26.77 -1.57
C ASP A 487 -2.60 -26.84 -2.53
N PHE A 488 -1.60 -27.67 -2.23
CA PHE A 488 -0.42 -27.88 -3.08
C PHE A 488 -0.79 -28.63 -4.37
N GLU A 489 0.01 -28.46 -5.43
CA GLU A 489 -0.27 -29.04 -6.75
C GLU A 489 -0.20 -30.58 -6.78
N SER A 490 0.57 -31.17 -5.86
CA SER A 490 0.68 -32.62 -5.68
C SER A 490 0.53 -32.98 -4.20
N VAL A 491 -0.45 -33.81 -3.87
CA VAL A 491 -0.79 -34.22 -2.50
C VAL A 491 -1.05 -35.73 -2.45
N SER A 492 -0.46 -36.41 -1.47
CA SER A 492 -0.57 -37.85 -1.24
C SER A 492 -0.25 -38.19 0.23
N ASP A 493 -0.57 -39.41 0.66
CA ASP A 493 -0.23 -39.91 2.01
C ASP A 493 1.28 -39.99 2.31
N ALA A 494 2.15 -39.82 1.30
CA ALA A 494 3.61 -39.90 1.43
C ALA A 494 4.34 -38.58 1.14
N ALA A 495 3.68 -37.61 0.49
CA ALA A 495 4.27 -36.33 0.13
C ALA A 495 3.24 -35.26 -0.26
N TRP A 496 3.60 -34.01 0.01
CA TRP A 496 2.97 -32.80 -0.53
C TRP A 496 4.04 -31.99 -1.24
N SER A 497 3.82 -31.52 -2.47
CA SER A 497 4.76 -30.63 -3.16
C SER A 497 4.06 -29.60 -4.05
N ASP A 498 4.69 -28.44 -4.15
CA ASP A 498 4.26 -27.34 -5.01
C ASP A 498 5.50 -26.69 -5.66
N GLN A 499 5.53 -26.65 -6.99
CA GLN A 499 6.53 -25.95 -7.82
C GLN A 499 5.95 -24.66 -8.40
N THR A 500 4.68 -24.68 -8.80
CA THR A 500 3.98 -23.55 -9.44
C THR A 500 3.99 -22.28 -8.57
N ASN A 501 3.77 -22.43 -7.26
CA ASN A 501 3.63 -21.33 -6.30
C ASN A 501 4.86 -21.13 -5.42
N ALA A 502 5.82 -22.07 -5.45
CA ALA A 502 7.02 -22.06 -4.61
C ALA A 502 7.76 -20.72 -4.60
N ARG A 503 7.83 -20.03 -5.75
CA ARG A 503 8.53 -18.74 -5.86
C ARG A 503 7.91 -17.63 -5.00
N GLU A 504 6.59 -17.51 -4.95
CA GLU A 504 5.91 -16.53 -4.10
C GLU A 504 5.87 -16.99 -2.63
N MET A 505 5.86 -18.30 -2.39
CA MET A 505 6.02 -18.87 -1.04
C MET A 505 7.38 -18.53 -0.42
N TYR A 506 8.47 -18.71 -1.17
CA TYR A 506 9.82 -18.30 -0.74
C TYR A 506 9.91 -16.80 -0.52
N LYS A 507 9.48 -15.99 -1.49
CA LYS A 507 9.48 -14.52 -1.39
C LYS A 507 8.80 -14.00 -0.11
N ARG A 508 7.72 -14.65 0.36
CA ARG A 508 7.04 -14.29 1.61
C ARG A 508 7.94 -14.53 2.83
N ILE A 509 8.47 -15.75 3.00
CA ILE A 509 9.35 -16.06 4.14
C ILE A 509 10.69 -15.32 4.06
N ASP A 510 11.28 -15.22 2.88
CA ASP A 510 12.51 -14.47 2.64
C ASP A 510 12.33 -12.99 2.98
N SER A 511 11.17 -12.37 2.68
CA SER A 511 10.90 -10.98 3.06
C SER A 511 10.87 -10.73 4.59
N LEU A 512 10.63 -11.77 5.40
CA LEU A 512 10.76 -11.68 6.85
C LEU A 512 12.22 -11.87 7.29
N PHE A 513 12.95 -12.81 6.69
CA PHE A 513 14.37 -13.01 6.97
C PHE A 513 15.24 -11.80 6.54
N ASP A 514 14.89 -11.16 5.42
CA ASP A 514 15.49 -9.91 4.97
C ASP A 514 15.35 -8.81 6.01
N LYS A 515 14.17 -8.67 6.63
CA LYS A 515 13.92 -7.68 7.72
C LYS A 515 14.82 -7.88 8.94
N VAL A 516 15.28 -9.11 9.18
CA VAL A 516 16.24 -9.47 10.25
C VAL A 516 17.68 -9.66 9.75
N GLY A 517 17.97 -9.29 8.51
CA GLY A 517 19.33 -9.36 7.95
C GLY A 517 19.89 -10.77 7.85
N LYS A 518 19.04 -11.79 7.82
CA LYS A 518 19.39 -13.22 7.74
C LYS A 518 18.81 -13.82 6.46
N THR A 519 19.03 -15.11 6.24
CA THR A 519 18.53 -15.83 5.07
C THR A 519 17.86 -17.12 5.54
N PHE A 520 16.69 -17.46 4.98
CA PHE A 520 15.95 -18.65 5.39
C PHE A 520 16.67 -19.94 4.96
N LEU A 521 17.03 -20.06 3.68
CA LEU A 521 17.74 -21.21 3.12
C LEU A 521 18.96 -20.78 2.31
N SER A 522 19.98 -21.65 2.20
CA SER A 522 21.11 -21.36 1.31
C SER A 522 20.65 -21.37 -0.15
N ASN A 523 21.02 -20.33 -0.90
CA ASN A 523 20.75 -20.23 -2.35
C ASN A 523 22.01 -20.55 -3.18
N ASP A 524 22.81 -21.49 -2.68
CA ASP A 524 24.08 -21.95 -3.23
C ASP A 524 23.91 -23.06 -4.29
N GLY A 525 22.68 -23.34 -4.71
CA GLY A 525 22.33 -24.38 -5.67
C GLY A 525 22.04 -25.75 -5.06
N GLN A 526 22.19 -25.92 -3.74
CA GLN A 526 21.92 -27.18 -3.05
C GLN A 526 20.43 -27.37 -2.71
N ILE A 527 20.04 -28.64 -2.52
CA ILE A 527 18.73 -28.98 -1.96
C ILE A 527 18.80 -28.80 -0.45
N ASN A 528 17.91 -28.00 0.14
CA ASN A 528 17.83 -27.84 1.58
C ASN A 528 16.85 -28.88 2.15
N ILE A 529 17.28 -29.68 3.11
CA ILE A 529 16.48 -30.69 3.81
C ILE A 529 16.47 -30.33 5.30
N LEU A 530 15.31 -29.95 5.80
CA LEU A 530 15.08 -29.59 7.18
C LEU A 530 14.33 -30.71 7.88
N TRP A 531 15.01 -31.36 8.83
CA TRP A 531 14.44 -32.44 9.63
C TRP A 531 13.32 -31.93 10.54
N THR A 532 12.32 -32.79 10.69
CA THR A 532 11.35 -32.70 11.77
C THR A 532 11.66 -33.75 12.84
N SER A 533 11.13 -33.58 14.05
CA SER A 533 11.17 -34.63 15.08
C SER A 533 10.22 -35.81 14.75
N SER A 534 9.31 -35.63 13.81
CA SER A 534 8.24 -36.57 13.50
C SER A 534 8.77 -37.75 12.69
N GLN A 535 8.57 -38.94 13.24
CA GLN A 535 8.83 -40.18 12.51
C GLN A 535 7.72 -40.41 11.48
N ASP A 536 8.10 -40.88 10.30
CA ASP A 536 7.18 -41.26 9.23
C ASP A 536 6.38 -42.51 9.64
N SER A 537 5.33 -42.84 8.88
CA SER A 537 4.65 -44.13 8.84
C SER A 537 5.59 -45.35 8.87
N SER A 538 6.79 -45.21 8.31
CA SER A 538 7.89 -46.18 8.43
C SER A 538 8.87 -45.78 9.56
N PRO A 539 9.16 -46.67 10.52
CA PRO A 539 10.09 -46.36 11.63
C PRO A 539 11.54 -46.17 11.18
N SER A 540 11.91 -46.49 9.94
CA SER A 540 13.24 -46.19 9.38
C SER A 540 13.32 -44.81 8.72
N TRP A 541 12.20 -44.08 8.65
CA TRP A 541 12.04 -42.81 7.94
C TRP A 541 11.56 -41.70 8.89
N ALA A 542 11.82 -40.45 8.53
CA ALA A 542 11.36 -39.27 9.27
C ALA A 542 10.83 -38.22 8.29
N TRP A 543 9.83 -37.45 8.71
CA TRP A 543 9.28 -36.37 7.90
C TRP A 543 10.27 -35.22 7.78
N THR A 544 10.29 -34.58 6.61
CA THR A 544 11.14 -33.43 6.28
C THR A 544 10.34 -32.33 5.61
N PHE A 545 10.77 -31.09 5.80
CA PHE A 545 10.60 -30.04 4.80
C PHE A 545 11.80 -30.12 3.84
N MET A 546 11.55 -30.16 2.54
CA MET A 546 12.57 -30.09 1.50
C MET A 546 12.33 -28.85 0.65
N GLY A 547 13.31 -27.95 0.67
CA GLY A 547 13.30 -26.70 -0.08
C GLY A 547 14.31 -26.70 -1.21
N ILE A 548 13.82 -26.49 -2.44
CA ILE A 548 14.64 -26.23 -3.62
C ILE A 548 14.39 -24.76 -4.01
N SER A 549 15.40 -23.91 -3.93
CA SER A 549 15.31 -22.46 -4.20
C SER A 549 15.84 -22.05 -5.59
N THR A 550 16.22 -23.04 -6.42
CA THR A 550 16.99 -22.84 -7.65
C THR A 550 16.10 -22.46 -8.86
N ALA A 551 16.56 -22.72 -10.09
CA ALA A 551 15.86 -22.35 -11.32
C ALA A 551 14.42 -22.91 -11.38
N THR A 552 14.23 -24.14 -10.91
CA THR A 552 12.94 -24.79 -10.67
C THR A 552 12.69 -24.86 -9.16
N PRO A 553 12.10 -23.81 -8.54
CA PRO A 553 11.88 -23.82 -7.11
C PRO A 553 10.76 -24.79 -6.75
N THR A 554 10.93 -25.48 -5.61
CA THR A 554 9.96 -26.44 -5.07
C THR A 554 9.88 -26.26 -3.57
N VAL A 555 8.66 -26.28 -3.03
CA VAL A 555 8.40 -26.54 -1.62
C VAL A 555 7.83 -27.94 -1.50
N MET A 556 8.40 -28.80 -0.66
CA MET A 556 7.95 -30.17 -0.48
C MET A 556 7.97 -30.60 0.99
N PHE A 557 6.99 -31.39 1.39
CA PHE A 557 6.96 -32.16 2.62
C PHE A 557 6.95 -33.63 2.27
N THR A 558 7.91 -34.41 2.77
CA THR A 558 8.01 -35.84 2.45
C THR A 558 8.82 -36.62 3.50
N GLY A 559 8.57 -37.92 3.60
CA GLY A 559 9.41 -38.83 4.38
C GLY A 559 10.78 -39.03 3.72
N GLN A 560 11.84 -39.09 4.53
CA GLN A 560 13.18 -39.45 4.09
C GLN A 560 13.81 -40.52 5.00
N PRO A 561 14.67 -41.41 4.48
CA PRO A 561 15.44 -42.34 5.29
C PRO A 561 16.26 -41.59 6.36
N LYS A 562 16.18 -42.01 7.62
CA LYS A 562 16.84 -41.32 8.75
C LYS A 562 18.35 -41.18 8.61
N THR A 563 18.96 -42.06 7.83
CA THR A 563 20.40 -42.15 7.55
C THR A 563 20.87 -41.23 6.43
N MET A 564 19.97 -40.50 5.75
CA MET A 564 20.29 -39.66 4.59
C MET A 564 21.37 -38.61 4.91
N ASP A 565 22.43 -38.61 4.10
CA ASP A 565 23.60 -37.72 4.18
C ASP A 565 24.20 -37.38 2.80
N THR A 566 23.36 -37.39 1.76
CA THR A 566 23.77 -37.26 0.35
C THR A 566 24.52 -35.94 0.07
N TYR A 567 25.66 -36.04 -0.62
CA TYR A 567 26.40 -34.88 -1.15
C TYR A 567 25.54 -34.03 -2.10
N GLY A 568 25.61 -32.71 -1.97
CA GLY A 568 24.81 -31.74 -2.75
C GLY A 568 23.52 -31.28 -2.07
N CYS A 569 23.32 -31.67 -0.80
CA CYS A 569 22.23 -31.20 0.05
C CYS A 569 22.75 -30.48 1.31
N THR A 570 22.07 -29.42 1.72
CA THR A 570 22.16 -28.86 3.07
C THR A 570 21.17 -29.61 3.96
N ILE A 571 21.65 -30.41 4.92
CA ILE A 571 20.79 -31.22 5.80
C ILE A 571 20.97 -30.80 7.26
N THR A 572 19.92 -30.25 7.88
CA THR A 572 19.92 -29.68 9.24
C THR A 572 18.47 -29.52 9.74
N ALA A 573 18.17 -28.59 10.66
CA ALA A 573 16.81 -28.16 11.03
C ALA A 573 16.81 -26.70 11.52
N HIS A 574 15.66 -26.03 11.46
CA HIS A 574 15.43 -24.83 12.29
C HIS A 574 14.98 -25.28 13.70
N PRO A 575 15.54 -24.72 14.77
CA PRO A 575 15.06 -24.94 16.13
C PRO A 575 13.82 -24.08 16.39
N PHE A 576 12.88 -24.59 17.19
CA PHE A 576 11.64 -23.90 17.57
C PHE A 576 11.55 -23.74 19.10
N PHE A 577 10.78 -22.79 19.60
CA PHE A 577 10.31 -22.80 21.00
C PHE A 577 8.82 -22.48 21.08
N ALA A 578 8.21 -22.85 22.20
CA ALA A 578 6.86 -22.46 22.60
C ALA A 578 6.95 -21.42 23.72
N PHE A 579 6.07 -20.44 23.75
CA PHE A 579 5.94 -19.52 24.88
C PHE A 579 4.49 -19.18 25.19
#